data_AF-A0A4Q9Y2X6-F1
#
_entry.id   AF-A0A4Q9Y2X6-F1
#
_cell.length_a   1.000
_cell.length_b   1.000
_cell.length_c   1.000
_cell.angle_alpha   90.00
_cell.angle_beta   90.00
_cell.angle_gamma   90.00
#
_symmetry.space_group_name_H-M   'P 1'
#
loop_
_entity.id
_entity.type
_entity.pdbx_description
1 polymer ?
#
loop_
_entity_poly.entity_id
_entity_poly.type
_entity_poly.pdbx_seq_one_letter_code
_entity_poly.pdbx_strand_id
1 'polypeptide(L)'
;MLLDQATNMTNIMAGQIIKVFYPFVIVKTETGSYLKLNLSNNEQRDPLFWDEVHSILQAKLWVPIGRHYHQLLDNGWLAEPLS
;
A
#
# COMPACT_ATOMS: atom_id res chain seq x y z
N MET A 1 -18.71 -18.05 -7.16
CA MET A 1 -17.96 -17.79 -8.41
C MET A 1 -17.07 -16.58 -8.14
N LEU A 2 -15.76 -16.72 -8.35
CA LEU A 2 -14.71 -15.87 -7.76
C LEU A 2 -14.01 -14.96 -8.79
N LEU A 3 -14.64 -14.73 -9.95
CA LEU A 3 -13.95 -14.23 -11.14
C LEU A 3 -14.47 -12.87 -11.66
N ASP A 4 -15.62 -12.37 -11.20
CA ASP A 4 -16.20 -11.13 -11.73
C ASP A 4 -15.70 -9.85 -11.00
N GLN A 5 -14.91 -9.99 -9.93
CA GLN A 5 -14.26 -8.86 -9.25
C GLN A 5 -12.95 -8.41 -9.95
N ALA A 6 -12.51 -9.12 -10.98
CA ALA A 6 -11.20 -8.92 -11.61
C ALA A 6 -11.09 -7.63 -12.45
N THR A 7 -12.19 -7.02 -12.87
CA THR A 7 -12.17 -5.96 -13.88
C THR A 7 -11.66 -4.61 -13.34
N ASN A 8 -11.75 -4.38 -12.02
CA ASN A 8 -11.17 -3.22 -11.33
C ASN A 8 -9.84 -3.53 -10.61
N MET A 9 -9.40 -4.80 -10.61
CA MET A 9 -8.16 -5.28 -9.97
C MET A 9 -6.90 -5.10 -10.84
N THR A 10 -6.99 -4.50 -12.03
CA THR A 10 -5.83 -4.25 -12.89
C THR A 10 -4.85 -3.23 -12.29
N ASN A 11 -5.29 -2.38 -11.36
CA ASN A 11 -4.47 -1.31 -10.81
C ASN A 11 -3.92 -1.58 -9.38
N ILE A 12 -4.00 -2.81 -8.86
CA ILE A 12 -3.47 -3.14 -7.53
C ILE A 12 -2.36 -4.18 -7.67
N MET A 13 -1.27 -4.01 -6.93
CA MET A 13 -0.18 -4.98 -6.81
C MET A 13 0.14 -5.24 -5.34
N ALA A 14 0.63 -6.43 -5.01
CA ALA A 14 1.13 -6.70 -3.67
C ALA A 14 2.57 -6.20 -3.52
N GLY A 15 2.87 -5.61 -2.37
CA GLY A 15 4.22 -5.25 -2.01
C GLY A 15 4.47 -5.34 -0.51
N GLN A 16 5.71 -5.64 -0.15
CA GLN A 16 6.15 -5.70 1.23
C GLN A 16 6.86 -4.40 1.62
N ILE A 17 6.44 -3.76 2.70
CA ILE A 17 7.17 -2.63 3.27
C ILE A 17 8.50 -3.16 3.82
N ILE A 18 9.61 -2.64 3.31
CA ILE A 18 10.96 -3.08 3.70
C ILE A 18 11.74 -2.00 4.44
N LYS A 19 11.32 -0.74 4.34
CA LYS A 19 12.00 0.38 4.98
C LYS A 19 11.04 1.54 5.17
N VAL A 20 11.08 2.14 6.36
CA VAL A 20 10.30 3.31 6.75
C VAL A 20 11.26 4.32 7.36
N PHE A 21 11.34 5.53 6.79
CA PHE A 21 12.15 6.63 7.30
C PHE A 21 11.60 7.93 6.75
N TYR A 22 11.34 8.93 7.59
CA TYR A 22 10.66 10.16 7.15
C TYR A 22 11.40 10.87 6.00
N PRO A 23 10.70 11.33 4.93
CA PRO A 23 9.28 11.19 4.61
C PRO A 23 9.00 10.05 3.60
N PHE A 24 9.74 8.94 3.68
CA PHE A 24 9.74 7.87 2.69
C PHE A 24 9.35 6.50 3.27
N VAL A 25 8.54 5.79 2.50
CA VAL A 25 8.23 4.38 2.69
C VAL A 25 8.64 3.63 1.44
N ILE A 26 9.46 2.60 1.60
CA ILE A 26 9.99 1.78 0.51
C ILE A 26 9.37 0.40 0.57
N VAL A 27 8.92 -0.06 -0.59
CA VAL A 27 8.25 -1.34 -0.77
C VAL A 27 8.98 -2.17 -1.82
N LYS A 28 9.08 -3.47 -1.57
CA LYS A 28 9.48 -4.47 -2.56
C LYS A 28 8.24 -5.17 -3.13
N THR A 29 8.08 -5.17 -4.45
CA THR A 29 6.99 -5.89 -5.14
C THR A 29 7.24 -7.40 -5.18
N GLU A 30 6.23 -8.17 -5.59
CA GLU A 30 6.36 -9.60 -5.86
C GLU A 30 7.40 -9.91 -6.94
N THR A 31 7.57 -9.01 -7.91
CA THR A 31 8.60 -9.12 -8.96
C THR A 31 10.01 -8.77 -8.47
N GLY A 32 10.16 -8.36 -7.20
CA GLY A 32 11.43 -7.97 -6.61
C GLY A 32 11.84 -6.53 -6.89
N SER A 33 11.03 -5.75 -7.59
CA SER A 33 11.26 -4.33 -7.84
C SER A 33 11.05 -3.52 -6.57
N TYR A 34 11.82 -2.44 -6.42
CA TYR A 34 11.65 -1.51 -5.31
C TYR A 34 10.90 -0.28 -5.79
N LEU A 35 9.88 0.13 -5.03
CA LEU A 35 9.16 1.38 -5.25
C LEU A 35 9.13 2.21 -3.98
N LYS A 36 9.04 3.52 -4.16
CA LYS A 36 8.73 4.47 -3.10
C LYS A 36 7.23 4.73 -3.12
N LEU A 37 6.58 4.70 -1.96
CA LEU A 37 5.19 5.13 -1.85
C LEU A 37 5.06 6.64 -1.99
N ASN A 38 4.01 7.09 -2.67
CA ASN A 38 3.68 8.51 -2.80
C ASN A 38 2.76 8.91 -1.65
N LEU A 39 3.33 9.56 -0.63
CA LEU A 39 2.59 10.05 0.52
C LEU A 39 2.08 11.47 0.28
N SER A 40 0.81 11.70 0.53
CA SER A 40 0.21 13.02 0.60
C SER A 40 0.76 13.83 1.78
N ASN A 41 0.56 15.15 1.75
CA ASN A 41 0.94 16.02 2.87
C ASN A 41 0.18 15.69 4.17
N ASN A 42 -0.99 15.05 4.07
CA ASN A 42 -1.77 14.66 5.24
C ASN A 42 -1.14 13.42 5.88
N GLU A 43 -0.89 12.36 5.10
CA GLU A 43 -0.21 11.14 5.58
C GLU A 43 1.17 11.44 6.17
N GLN A 44 1.96 12.32 5.52
CA GLN A 44 3.28 12.70 6.05
C GLN A 44 3.20 13.34 7.44
N ARG A 45 2.10 14.03 7.76
CA ARG A 45 1.89 14.73 9.03
C ARG A 45 1.05 13.92 10.02
N ASP A 46 0.56 12.75 9.63
CA ASP A 46 -0.30 11.91 10.45
C ASP A 46 0.54 10.89 11.26
N PRO A 47 0.65 11.03 12.59
CA PRO A 47 1.39 10.08 13.41
C PRO A 47 0.80 8.66 13.37
N LEU A 48 -0.52 8.52 13.25
CA LEU A 48 -1.18 7.22 13.22
C LEU A 48 -0.80 6.45 11.95
N PHE A 49 -0.74 7.15 10.82
CA PHE A 49 -0.23 6.57 9.57
C PHE A 49 1.19 6.01 9.75
N TRP A 50 2.09 6.77 10.38
CA TRP A 50 3.46 6.29 10.61
C TRP A 50 3.51 5.09 11.55
N ASP A 51 2.71 5.07 12.61
CA ASP A 51 2.58 3.94 13.53
C ASP A 51 2.07 2.67 12.82
N GLU A 52 1.09 2.82 11.93
CA GLU A 52 0.55 1.73 11.12
C GLU A 52 1.61 1.15 10.16
N VAL A 53 2.29 2.02 9.40
CA VAL A 53 3.34 1.60 8.45
C VAL A 53 4.52 0.94 9.19
N HIS A 54 4.88 1.43 10.38
CA HIS A 54 5.87 0.78 11.23
C HIS A 54 5.38 -0.60 11.71
N SER A 55 4.12 -0.72 12.12
CA SER A 55 3.53 -2.00 12.54
C SER A 55 3.53 -3.03 11.42
N ILE A 56 3.16 -2.61 10.20
CA ILE A 56 3.21 -3.44 8.99
C ILE A 56 4.64 -3.91 8.70
N LEU A 57 5.63 -3.00 8.78
CA LEU A 57 7.03 -3.32 8.59
C LEU A 57 7.51 -4.38 9.60
N GLN A 58 7.18 -4.22 10.88
CA GLN A 58 7.58 -5.17 11.93
C GLN A 58 6.94 -6.55 11.73
N ALA A 59 5.67 -6.56 11.32
CA ALA A 59 4.94 -7.79 11.01
C ALA A 59 5.36 -8.42 9.67
N LYS A 60 6.18 -7.73 8.86
CA LYS A 60 6.65 -8.16 7.52
C LYS A 60 5.49 -8.51 6.57
N LEU A 61 4.36 -7.82 6.71
CA LEU A 61 3.17 -8.10 5.94
C LEU A 61 3.30 -7.63 4.49
N TRP A 62 2.61 -8.35 3.60
CA TRP A 62 2.37 -7.92 2.24
C TRP A 62 1.10 -7.09 2.22
N VAL A 63 1.17 -5.94 1.55
CA VAL A 63 0.07 -4.96 1.50
C VAL A 63 -0.31 -4.67 0.05
N PRO A 64 -1.61 -4.42 -0.24
CA PRO A 64 -2.04 -3.98 -1.55
C PRO A 64 -1.60 -2.53 -1.80
N ILE A 65 -1.07 -2.27 -2.99
CA ILE A 65 -0.54 -0.96 -3.41
C ILE A 65 -1.14 -0.63 -4.78
N GLY A 66 -1.60 0.61 -4.94
CA GLY A 66 -2.04 1.11 -6.25
C GLY A 66 -0.87 1.21 -7.22
N ARG A 67 -0.98 0.59 -8.41
CA ARG A 67 0.06 0.63 -9.46
C ARG A 67 0.27 2.03 -10.02
N HIS A 68 -0.79 2.83 -10.22
CA HIS A 68 -0.65 4.16 -10.82
C HIS A 68 -0.12 5.22 -9.87
N TYR A 69 -0.60 5.22 -8.63
CA TYR A 69 -0.27 6.27 -7.66
C TYR A 69 0.76 5.84 -6.62
N HIS A 70 1.15 4.55 -6.57
CA HIS A 70 2.04 3.99 -5.54
C HIS A 70 1.59 4.38 -4.12
N GLN A 71 0.28 4.34 -3.87
CA GLN A 71 -0.34 4.68 -2.60
C GLN A 71 -0.81 3.41 -1.90
N LEU A 72 -0.85 3.43 -0.56
CA LEU A 72 -1.69 2.50 0.19
C LEU A 72 -3.15 2.81 -0.12
N LEU A 73 -4.03 1.81 -0.03
CA LEU A 73 -5.44 2.01 -0.30
C LEU A 73 -6.08 2.81 0.86
N ASP A 74 -6.75 3.92 0.53
CA ASP A 74 -7.36 4.86 1.51
C ASP A 74 -8.35 4.21 2.49
N ASN A 75 -8.93 3.08 2.13
CA ASN A 75 -9.88 2.32 2.94
C ASN A 75 -9.21 1.19 3.74
N GLY A 76 -7.93 1.36 4.06
CA GLY A 76 -7.13 0.51 4.93
C GLY A 76 -6.77 -0.81 4.28
N TRP A 77 -7.75 -1.57 3.80
CA TRP A 77 -7.61 -2.93 3.28
C TRP A 77 -8.82 -3.35 2.44
N LEU A 78 -9.85 -2.51 2.34
CA LEU A 78 -11.10 -2.85 1.68
C LEU A 78 -10.94 -2.61 0.17
N ALA A 79 -11.55 -3.42 -0.68
CA ALA A 79 -11.89 -2.92 -2.01
C ALA A 79 -13.13 -2.05 -1.84
N GLU A 80 -13.24 -0.92 -2.55
CA GLU A 80 -14.50 -0.16 -2.55
C GLU A 80 -15.66 -1.12 -2.85
N PRO A 81 -16.73 -1.11 -2.05
CA PRO A 81 -17.89 -1.93 -2.36
C PRO A 81 -18.52 -1.37 -3.63
N LEU A 82 -18.62 -2.22 -4.66
CA LEU A 82 -19.29 -1.89 -5.91
C LEU A 82 -20.73 -1.45 -5.58
N SER A 83 -21.05 -0.20 -5.92
CA SER A 83 -22.42 0.34 -5.90
C SER A 83 -23.22 -0.14 -7.09
#